data_AF-A0A9P0Q0U8-F1
#
_entry.id   AF-A0A9P0Q0U8-F1
#
_cell.length_a   1.000
_cell.length_b   1.000
_cell.length_c   1.000
_cell.angle_alpha   90.00
_cell.angle_beta   90.00
_cell.angle_gamma   90.00
#
_symmetry.space_group_name_H-M   'P 1'
#
loop_
_entity.id
_entity.type
_entity.pdbx_description
1 polymer ?
#
loop_
_entity_poly.entity_id
_entity_poly.type
_entity_poly.pdbx_seq_one_letter_code
_entity_poly.pdbx_strand_id
1 'polypeptide(L)'
;MSWKSVTDENSHGIVIYNYHPNAREEPYMMPLTVGDSVRILEEDSDWYYGYRLGSRKTKGAFPKSYVHIKDGSEGPITKEIAEVLKEWGVHWKRLYVSHDKHFDQIKSQIYDLISYRSKILSGTLPVDEMKRLTKRATEEIDMGNKILGLDLVVRDKNGNLINPSESSTIQMFNLHKQATERMSCKVKPDVKEVQPKTAIQQYSNIFLVAVRNFTCKMSEDAELLMTLYDGKECKAITENYVVRWTKEGLMSDLDQMYNLRVMFTDLGKRDLEREKIFLICHVIRVGAMDIKECDHRRTSVSGLAKKSSNDNMRRPCGVAAFDITNYMNGKLDTDLDQEFAVPFVSCEKDNLEQTLRKVITKERFENKNQALFVSMKLLRGDLKQVINLYGTRCKRAQSGNNVRNNTNYPCSED
;
A
#
# COMPACT_ATOMS: atom_id res chain seq x y z
N MET A 1 -30.98 32.06 -36.14
CA MET A 1 -30.06 31.09 -35.52
C MET A 1 -29.32 30.38 -36.64
N SER A 2 -28.01 30.20 -36.52
CA SER A 2 -27.17 29.63 -37.57
C SER A 2 -26.26 28.58 -36.94
N TRP A 3 -26.30 27.37 -37.46
CA TRP A 3 -25.40 26.29 -37.08
C TRP A 3 -23.93 26.71 -37.30
N LYS A 4 -23.09 26.45 -36.30
CA LYS A 4 -21.66 26.75 -36.32
C LYS A 4 -20.88 25.44 -36.20
N SER A 5 -19.80 25.32 -36.96
CA SER A 5 -18.89 24.17 -36.79
C SER A 5 -18.28 24.18 -35.39
N VAL A 6 -18.20 23.00 -34.79
CA VAL A 6 -17.58 22.81 -33.48
C VAL A 6 -16.07 22.56 -33.66
N THR A 7 -15.27 22.97 -32.68
CA THR A 7 -13.81 22.70 -32.64
C THR A 7 -13.55 21.21 -32.37
N ASP A 8 -12.37 20.72 -32.76
CA ASP A 8 -12.01 19.31 -32.56
C ASP A 8 -12.09 18.87 -31.08
N GLU A 9 -11.76 19.77 -30.15
CA GLU A 9 -11.84 19.54 -28.70
C GLU A 9 -13.26 19.27 -28.21
N ASN A 10 -14.25 19.95 -28.78
CA ASN A 10 -15.66 19.82 -28.43
C ASN A 10 -16.43 18.85 -29.35
N SER A 11 -15.72 18.18 -30.26
CA SER A 11 -16.33 17.31 -31.27
C SER A 11 -16.77 15.96 -30.71
N HIS A 12 -16.40 15.60 -29.47
CA HIS A 12 -16.72 14.30 -28.88
C HIS A 12 -17.54 14.43 -27.60
N GLY A 13 -18.67 13.72 -27.54
CA GLY A 13 -19.57 13.74 -26.40
C GLY A 13 -20.09 12.36 -26.03
N ILE A 14 -20.49 12.23 -24.76
CA ILE A 14 -21.19 11.07 -24.21
C ILE A 14 -22.59 11.50 -23.81
N VAL A 15 -23.59 10.74 -24.24
CA VAL A 15 -24.98 10.99 -23.89
C VAL A 15 -25.21 10.65 -22.42
N ILE A 16 -25.74 11.61 -21.65
CA ILE A 16 -26.04 11.48 -20.22
C ILE A 16 -27.52 11.25 -19.92
N TYR A 17 -28.41 11.49 -20.88
CA TYR A 17 -29.85 11.26 -20.73
C TYR A 17 -30.47 10.68 -22.00
N ASN A 18 -31.52 9.87 -21.85
CA ASN A 18 -32.23 9.26 -22.98
C ASN A 18 -33.07 10.30 -23.72
N TYR A 19 -32.90 10.42 -25.04
CA TYR A 19 -33.70 11.29 -25.91
C TYR A 19 -34.41 10.45 -26.97
N HIS A 20 -35.74 10.49 -26.95
CA HIS A 20 -36.59 9.71 -27.86
C HIS A 20 -37.54 10.65 -28.61
N PRO A 21 -37.09 11.30 -29.69
CA PRO A 21 -37.93 12.16 -30.51
C PRO A 21 -39.03 11.36 -31.19
N ASN A 22 -40.19 11.98 -31.39
CA ASN A 22 -41.29 11.36 -32.11
C ASN A 22 -40.98 11.36 -33.61
N ALA A 23 -40.67 10.19 -34.17
CA ALA A 23 -40.15 10.06 -35.54
C ALA A 23 -41.09 10.60 -36.64
N ARG A 24 -42.39 10.78 -36.36
CA ARG A 24 -43.36 11.37 -37.29
C ARG A 24 -43.35 12.90 -37.28
N GLU A 25 -43.05 13.51 -36.14
CA GLU A 25 -43.10 14.96 -35.94
C GLU A 25 -41.72 15.59 -36.12
N GLU A 26 -40.66 14.87 -35.76
CA GLU A 26 -39.29 15.38 -35.71
C GLU A 26 -38.29 14.46 -36.45
N PRO A 27 -38.40 14.34 -37.79
CA PRO A 27 -37.60 13.37 -38.57
C PRO A 27 -36.10 13.69 -38.61
N TYR A 28 -35.72 14.93 -38.29
CA TYR A 28 -34.33 15.39 -38.26
C TYR A 28 -33.66 15.21 -36.90
N MET A 29 -34.41 14.80 -35.87
CA MET A 29 -33.92 14.58 -34.52
C MET A 29 -33.43 13.15 -34.36
N MET A 30 -32.23 12.99 -33.81
CA MET A 30 -31.62 11.68 -33.65
C MET A 30 -31.94 11.11 -32.25
N PRO A 31 -32.50 9.89 -32.15
CA PRO A 31 -32.69 9.25 -30.85
C PRO A 31 -31.34 8.91 -30.22
N LEU A 32 -31.22 9.14 -28.92
CA LEU A 32 -30.02 8.92 -28.12
C LEU A 32 -30.34 8.08 -26.90
N THR A 33 -29.44 7.15 -26.57
CA THR A 33 -29.50 6.36 -25.33
C THR A 33 -28.35 6.75 -24.41
N VAL A 34 -28.57 6.75 -23.10
CA VAL A 34 -27.52 7.00 -22.10
C VAL A 34 -26.31 6.11 -22.36
N GLY A 35 -25.13 6.72 -22.41
CA GLY A 35 -23.86 6.04 -22.69
C GLY A 35 -23.47 6.00 -24.17
N ASP A 36 -24.34 6.41 -25.09
CA ASP A 36 -23.98 6.54 -26.50
C ASP A 36 -22.83 7.53 -26.68
N SER A 37 -21.84 7.15 -27.48
CA SER A 37 -20.76 8.06 -27.89
C SER A 37 -21.16 8.77 -29.18
N VAL A 38 -21.18 10.09 -29.16
CA VAL A 38 -21.56 10.94 -30.30
C VAL A 38 -20.38 11.75 -30.80
N ARG A 39 -20.35 12.00 -32.11
CA ARG A 39 -19.50 13.02 -32.72
C ARG A 39 -20.38 14.20 -33.11
N ILE A 40 -20.02 15.35 -32.57
CA ILE A 40 -20.66 16.64 -32.81
C ILE A 40 -19.94 17.29 -33.98
N LEU A 41 -20.71 17.73 -34.97
CA LEU A 41 -20.22 18.41 -36.16
C LEU A 41 -20.50 19.92 -36.06
N GLU A 42 -21.73 20.25 -35.70
CA GLU A 42 -22.20 21.61 -35.61
C GLU A 42 -22.98 21.82 -34.32
N GLU A 43 -23.03 23.06 -33.88
CA GLU A 43 -23.81 23.50 -32.74
C GLU A 43 -24.63 24.75 -33.08
N ASP A 44 -25.83 24.81 -32.50
CA ASP A 44 -26.68 25.99 -32.42
C ASP A 44 -26.95 26.29 -30.94
N SER A 45 -27.76 27.29 -30.58
CA SER A 45 -27.98 27.72 -29.18
C SER A 45 -28.12 26.56 -28.19
N ASP A 46 -29.15 25.73 -28.33
CA ASP A 46 -29.47 24.63 -27.41
C ASP A 46 -29.32 23.23 -28.03
N TRP A 47 -28.84 23.16 -29.27
CA TRP A 47 -28.79 21.93 -30.06
C TRP A 47 -27.39 21.63 -30.58
N TYR A 48 -27.07 20.35 -30.64
CA TYR A 48 -25.95 19.80 -31.39
C TYR A 48 -26.47 19.07 -32.63
N TYR A 49 -25.67 19.02 -33.68
CA TYR A 49 -25.90 18.23 -34.87
C TYR A 49 -24.70 17.32 -35.12
N GLY A 50 -24.96 16.04 -35.33
CA GLY A 50 -23.91 15.05 -35.35
C GLY A 50 -24.40 13.63 -35.60
N TYR A 51 -23.59 12.66 -35.23
CA TYR A 51 -23.90 11.23 -35.39
C TYR A 51 -23.35 10.39 -34.25
N ARG A 52 -23.96 9.22 -34.01
CA ARG A 52 -23.42 8.21 -33.09
C ARG A 52 -22.20 7.51 -33.70
N LEU A 53 -21.13 7.32 -32.93
CA LEU A 53 -19.89 6.71 -33.43
C LEU A 53 -20.09 5.32 -34.06
N GLY A 54 -21.07 4.55 -33.56
CA GLY A 54 -21.44 3.24 -34.11
C GLY A 54 -22.30 3.28 -35.39
N SER A 55 -22.77 4.46 -35.84
CA SER A 55 -23.67 4.58 -36.98
C SER A 55 -23.47 5.92 -37.72
N ARG A 56 -22.33 6.04 -38.43
CA ARG A 56 -21.95 7.26 -39.17
C ARG A 56 -22.93 7.71 -40.25
N LYS A 57 -23.79 6.80 -40.72
CA LYS A 57 -24.77 7.06 -41.80
C LYS A 57 -25.98 7.86 -41.32
N THR A 58 -26.29 7.81 -40.03
CA THR A 58 -27.45 8.49 -39.46
C THR A 58 -26.96 9.75 -38.75
N LYS A 59 -27.26 10.90 -39.34
CA LYS A 59 -27.00 12.22 -38.76
C LYS A 59 -28.31 12.84 -38.31
N GLY A 60 -28.27 13.63 -37.25
CA GLY A 60 -29.43 14.37 -36.77
C GLY A 60 -29.07 15.32 -35.64
N ALA A 61 -30.03 16.14 -35.27
CA ALA A 61 -29.92 17.08 -34.17
C ALA A 61 -30.31 16.42 -32.83
N PHE A 62 -29.70 16.89 -31.74
CA PHE A 62 -29.98 16.44 -30.38
C PHE A 62 -29.66 17.55 -29.35
N PRO A 63 -30.34 17.60 -28.20
CA PRO A 63 -30.18 18.70 -27.25
C PRO A 63 -28.79 18.70 -26.59
N LYS A 64 -28.22 19.90 -26.39
CA LYS A 64 -26.93 20.05 -25.69
C LYS A 64 -26.97 19.53 -24.26
N SER A 65 -28.08 19.77 -23.56
CA SER A 65 -28.28 19.35 -22.16
C SER A 65 -28.24 17.84 -21.95
N TYR A 66 -28.32 17.05 -23.01
CA TYR A 66 -28.32 15.58 -22.97
C TYR A 66 -26.94 14.99 -23.25
N VAL A 67 -25.94 15.82 -23.54
CA VAL A 67 -24.60 15.39 -23.93
C VAL A 67 -23.56 16.06 -23.05
N HIS A 68 -22.72 15.23 -22.43
CA HIS A 68 -21.52 15.68 -21.75
C HIS A 68 -20.34 15.63 -22.73
N ILE A 69 -19.70 16.78 -22.95
CA ILE A 69 -18.48 16.85 -23.77
C ILE A 69 -17.38 16.12 -23.02
N LYS A 70 -16.72 15.20 -23.71
CA LYS A 70 -15.71 14.35 -23.11
C LYS A 70 -14.32 14.86 -23.47
N ASP A 71 -13.57 15.25 -22.46
CA ASP A 71 -12.17 15.64 -22.63
C ASP A 71 -11.35 14.45 -23.15
N GLY A 72 -10.44 14.72 -24.10
CA GLY A 72 -9.59 13.72 -24.75
C GLY A 72 -8.55 13.05 -23.82
N SER A 73 -8.64 13.28 -22.52
CA SER A 73 -7.67 12.92 -21.47
C SER A 73 -7.57 11.43 -21.16
N GLU A 74 -8.42 10.57 -21.74
CA GLU A 74 -8.29 9.12 -21.55
C GLU A 74 -7.01 8.59 -22.21
N GLY A 75 -6.17 7.94 -21.40
CA GLY A 75 -4.98 7.22 -21.87
C GLY A 75 -5.30 6.09 -22.85
N PRO A 76 -4.32 5.67 -23.67
CA PRO A 76 -4.53 4.72 -24.77
C PRO A 76 -5.12 3.38 -24.31
N ILE A 77 -4.62 2.83 -23.19
CA ILE A 77 -5.13 1.57 -22.63
C ILE A 77 -6.60 1.65 -22.20
N THR A 78 -7.06 2.80 -21.68
CA THR A 78 -8.45 2.98 -21.26
C THR A 78 -9.41 2.96 -22.44
N LYS A 79 -8.99 3.56 -23.56
CA LYS A 79 -9.73 3.55 -24.83
C LYS A 79 -9.76 2.14 -25.40
N GLU A 80 -8.62 1.48 -25.42
CA GLU A 80 -8.49 0.09 -25.89
C GLU A 80 -9.38 -0.87 -25.09
N ILE A 81 -9.36 -0.82 -23.74
CA ILE A 81 -10.24 -1.65 -22.91
C ILE A 81 -11.72 -1.42 -23.29
N ALA A 82 -12.14 -0.18 -23.52
CA ALA A 82 -13.51 0.12 -23.89
C ALA A 82 -13.90 -0.45 -25.28
N GLU A 83 -12.97 -0.48 -26.23
CA GLU A 83 -13.18 -1.05 -27.56
C GLU A 83 -13.21 -2.59 -27.51
N VAL A 84 -12.26 -3.20 -26.81
CA VAL A 84 -12.20 -4.66 -26.61
C VAL A 84 -13.47 -5.17 -25.94
N LEU A 85 -13.95 -4.50 -24.89
CA LEU A 85 -15.18 -4.91 -24.21
C LEU A 85 -16.43 -4.84 -25.11
N LYS A 86 -16.50 -3.88 -26.04
CA LYS A 86 -17.59 -3.80 -27.02
C LYS A 86 -17.55 -4.97 -28.00
N GLU A 87 -16.37 -5.32 -28.49
CA GLU A 87 -16.16 -6.46 -29.38
C GLU A 87 -16.43 -7.80 -28.67
N TRP A 88 -15.79 -8.01 -27.52
CA TRP A 88 -15.97 -9.19 -26.69
C TRP A 88 -17.41 -9.39 -26.26
N GLY A 89 -18.18 -8.33 -26.01
CA GLY A 89 -19.59 -8.43 -25.66
C GLY A 89 -20.43 -9.17 -26.70
N VAL A 90 -20.10 -9.03 -27.99
CA VAL A 90 -20.77 -9.77 -29.08
C VAL A 90 -20.37 -11.24 -29.06
N HIS A 91 -19.07 -11.52 -28.91
CA HIS A 91 -18.53 -12.87 -28.86
C HIS A 91 -19.02 -13.64 -27.63
N TRP A 92 -19.06 -12.99 -26.47
CA TRP A 92 -19.52 -13.55 -25.20
C TRP A 92 -20.99 -13.99 -25.27
N LYS A 93 -21.86 -13.19 -25.88
CA LYS A 93 -23.26 -13.58 -26.16
C LYS A 93 -23.34 -14.80 -27.08
N ARG A 94 -22.45 -14.90 -28.08
CA ARG A 94 -22.38 -16.06 -28.96
C ARG A 94 -21.96 -17.33 -28.21
N LEU A 95 -20.97 -17.22 -27.31
CA LEU A 95 -20.53 -18.33 -26.46
C LEU A 95 -21.67 -18.87 -25.57
N TYR A 96 -22.52 -17.98 -25.05
CA TYR A 96 -23.71 -18.37 -24.29
C TYR A 96 -24.66 -19.23 -25.12
N VAL A 97 -25.00 -18.77 -26.33
CA VAL A 97 -25.92 -19.50 -27.23
C VAL A 97 -25.32 -20.84 -27.65
N SER A 98 -24.01 -20.89 -27.91
CA SER A 98 -23.32 -22.13 -28.31
C SER A 98 -22.95 -23.05 -27.14
N HIS A 99 -23.27 -22.68 -25.89
CA HIS A 99 -22.90 -23.42 -24.68
C HIS A 99 -21.39 -23.73 -24.60
N ASP A 100 -20.56 -22.78 -25.02
CA ASP A 100 -19.11 -22.96 -25.04
C ASP A 100 -18.51 -22.85 -23.63
N LYS A 101 -17.59 -23.77 -23.30
CA LYS A 101 -16.91 -23.84 -21.99
C LYS A 101 -16.15 -22.56 -21.62
N HIS A 102 -15.77 -21.73 -22.58
CA HIS A 102 -15.03 -20.48 -22.33
C HIS A 102 -15.96 -19.33 -21.91
N PHE A 103 -17.28 -19.51 -21.87
CA PHE A 103 -18.24 -18.48 -21.50
C PHE A 103 -17.92 -17.84 -20.14
N ASP A 104 -17.72 -18.64 -19.09
CA ASP A 104 -17.45 -18.14 -17.73
C ASP A 104 -16.06 -17.52 -17.62
N GLN A 105 -15.07 -18.05 -18.36
CA GLN A 105 -13.73 -17.48 -18.40
C GLN A 105 -13.74 -16.07 -19.00
N ILE A 106 -14.36 -15.91 -20.18
CA ILE A 106 -14.46 -14.60 -20.83
C ILE A 106 -15.32 -13.64 -19.99
N LYS A 107 -16.39 -14.12 -19.35
CA LYS A 107 -17.18 -13.33 -18.39
C LYS A 107 -16.31 -12.76 -17.28
N SER A 108 -15.46 -13.58 -16.64
CA SER A 108 -14.55 -13.13 -15.59
C SER A 108 -13.59 -12.06 -16.10
N GLN A 109 -12.95 -12.31 -17.24
CA GLN A 109 -12.01 -11.36 -17.84
C GLN A 109 -12.68 -10.01 -18.20
N ILE A 110 -13.94 -10.03 -18.66
CA ILE A 110 -14.73 -8.81 -18.88
C ILE A 110 -14.86 -7.99 -17.58
N TYR A 111 -15.23 -8.62 -16.46
CA TYR A 111 -15.35 -7.92 -15.17
C TYR A 111 -14.01 -7.41 -14.66
N ASP A 112 -12.94 -8.17 -14.83
CA ASP A 112 -11.59 -7.75 -14.46
C ASP A 112 -11.16 -6.52 -15.27
N LEU A 113 -11.38 -6.52 -16.59
CA LEU A 113 -11.08 -5.38 -17.45
C LEU A 113 -11.91 -4.13 -17.09
N ILE A 114 -13.20 -4.29 -16.74
CA ILE A 114 -14.01 -3.18 -16.23
C ILE A 114 -13.41 -2.62 -14.93
N SER A 115 -12.99 -3.50 -14.01
CA SER A 115 -12.34 -3.09 -12.75
C SER A 115 -11.02 -2.36 -13.01
N TYR A 116 -10.18 -2.88 -13.91
CA TYR A 116 -8.92 -2.26 -14.29
C TYR A 116 -9.14 -0.88 -14.91
N ARG A 117 -10.10 -0.75 -15.84
CA ARG A 117 -10.45 0.54 -16.43
C ARG A 117 -10.88 1.56 -15.38
N SER A 118 -11.73 1.15 -14.44
CA SER A 118 -12.18 2.03 -13.34
C SER A 118 -11.02 2.49 -12.46
N LYS A 119 -10.08 1.59 -12.14
CA LYS A 119 -8.90 1.91 -11.33
C LYS A 119 -7.93 2.84 -12.06
N ILE A 120 -7.65 2.58 -13.33
CA ILE A 120 -6.80 3.43 -14.19
C ILE A 120 -7.40 4.85 -14.27
N LEU A 121 -8.71 4.96 -14.47
CA LEU A 121 -9.40 6.24 -14.56
C LEU A 121 -9.52 7.00 -13.24
N SER A 122 -9.40 6.33 -12.09
CA SER A 122 -9.50 6.99 -10.78
C SER A 122 -8.43 8.06 -10.55
N GLY A 123 -7.29 7.99 -11.26
CA GLY A 123 -6.20 8.95 -11.13
C GLY A 123 -5.44 8.87 -9.80
N THR A 124 -5.79 7.95 -8.90
CA THR A 124 -5.17 7.83 -7.56
C THR A 124 -4.01 6.84 -7.51
N LEU A 125 -3.69 6.17 -8.63
CA LEU A 125 -2.64 5.15 -8.67
C LEU A 125 -1.25 5.77 -8.85
N PRO A 126 -0.24 5.34 -8.07
CA PRO A 126 1.15 5.64 -8.35
C PRO A 126 1.58 5.16 -9.75
N VAL A 127 2.58 5.81 -10.35
CA VAL A 127 3.07 5.50 -11.71
C VAL A 127 3.46 4.02 -11.87
N ASP A 128 4.07 3.42 -10.86
CA ASP A 128 4.49 2.02 -10.91
C ASP A 128 3.31 1.04 -10.85
N GLU A 129 2.28 1.39 -10.07
CA GLU A 129 1.05 0.61 -9.99
C GLU A 129 0.26 0.73 -11.29
N MET A 130 0.18 1.94 -11.84
CA MET A 130 -0.42 2.20 -13.15
C MET A 130 0.25 1.35 -14.25
N LYS A 131 1.59 1.35 -14.32
CA LYS A 131 2.33 0.51 -15.28
C LYS A 131 2.04 -0.99 -15.11
N ARG A 132 1.99 -1.47 -13.86
CA ARG A 132 1.66 -2.86 -13.55
C ARG A 132 0.24 -3.22 -13.98
N LEU A 133 -0.72 -2.34 -13.72
CA LEU A 133 -2.13 -2.55 -14.04
C LEU A 133 -2.36 -2.51 -15.56
N THR A 134 -1.73 -1.57 -16.27
CA THR A 134 -1.71 -1.52 -17.73
C THR A 134 -1.18 -2.83 -18.32
N LYS A 135 -0.02 -3.30 -17.84
CA LYS A 135 0.56 -4.56 -18.31
C LYS A 135 -0.38 -5.75 -18.09
N ARG A 136 -1.01 -5.83 -16.91
CA ARG A 136 -1.98 -6.90 -16.61
C ARG A 136 -3.20 -6.81 -17.52
N ALA A 137 -3.75 -5.61 -17.73
CA ALA A 137 -4.88 -5.43 -18.64
C ALA A 137 -4.55 -5.87 -20.06
N THR A 138 -3.36 -5.53 -20.57
CA THR A 138 -2.93 -5.96 -21.91
C THR A 138 -2.76 -7.47 -22.03
N GLU A 139 -2.23 -8.14 -20.99
CA GLU A 139 -2.08 -9.59 -20.99
C GLU A 139 -3.43 -10.32 -20.98
N GLU A 140 -4.41 -9.81 -20.23
CA GLU A 140 -5.78 -10.33 -20.24
C GLU A 140 -6.47 -10.14 -21.60
N ILE A 141 -6.31 -8.96 -22.21
CA ILE A 141 -6.82 -8.68 -23.56
C ILE A 141 -6.23 -9.67 -24.57
N ASP A 142 -4.92 -9.84 -24.58
CA ASP A 142 -4.26 -10.71 -25.55
C ASP A 142 -4.67 -12.17 -25.36
N MET A 143 -4.87 -12.62 -24.11
CA MET A 143 -5.35 -13.97 -23.80
C MET A 143 -6.80 -14.18 -24.21
N GLY A 144 -7.69 -13.25 -23.90
CA GLY A 144 -9.09 -13.37 -24.28
C GLY A 144 -9.26 -13.27 -25.80
N ASN A 145 -8.50 -12.42 -26.50
CA ASN A 145 -8.48 -12.39 -27.97
C ASN A 145 -8.10 -13.76 -28.54
N LYS A 146 -7.07 -14.40 -27.99
CA LYS A 146 -6.67 -15.75 -28.41
C LYS A 146 -7.78 -16.78 -28.20
N ILE A 147 -8.46 -16.76 -27.05
CA ILE A 147 -9.57 -17.69 -26.75
C ILE A 147 -10.74 -17.47 -27.71
N LEU A 148 -11.04 -16.20 -28.00
CA LEU A 148 -12.14 -15.80 -28.88
C LEU A 148 -11.83 -15.95 -30.38
N GLY A 149 -10.57 -16.27 -30.73
CA GLY A 149 -10.10 -16.37 -32.11
C GLY A 149 -10.02 -15.01 -32.82
N LEU A 150 -9.73 -13.94 -32.07
CA LEU A 150 -9.53 -12.58 -32.56
C LEU A 150 -8.07 -12.32 -32.91
N ASP A 151 -7.82 -11.24 -33.65
CA ASP A 151 -6.48 -10.85 -34.07
C ASP A 151 -5.57 -10.52 -32.87
N LEU A 152 -4.32 -10.98 -32.97
CA LEU A 152 -3.28 -10.69 -31.98
C LEU A 152 -2.70 -9.30 -32.22
N VAL A 153 -2.69 -8.49 -31.18
CA VAL A 153 -2.13 -7.14 -31.23
C VAL A 153 -0.67 -7.15 -30.74
N VAL A 154 0.22 -6.50 -31.50
CA VAL A 154 1.65 -6.47 -31.20
C VAL A 154 1.97 -5.30 -30.27
N ARG A 155 2.58 -5.62 -29.13
CA ARG A 155 2.89 -4.66 -28.06
C ARG A 155 4.38 -4.58 -27.75
N ASP A 156 4.80 -3.42 -27.24
CA ASP A 156 6.14 -3.22 -26.69
C ASP A 156 6.27 -3.88 -25.30
N LYS A 157 7.47 -3.82 -24.71
CA LYS A 157 7.76 -4.35 -23.36
C LYS A 157 6.96 -3.68 -22.23
N ASN A 158 6.39 -2.51 -22.48
CA ASN A 158 5.62 -1.73 -21.53
C ASN A 158 4.10 -1.91 -21.71
N GLY A 159 3.67 -2.70 -22.71
CA GLY A 159 2.27 -2.94 -23.03
C GLY A 159 1.66 -1.95 -24.03
N ASN A 160 2.44 -1.01 -24.57
CA ASN A 160 1.93 -0.06 -25.55
C ASN A 160 1.81 -0.71 -26.93
N LEU A 161 0.83 -0.25 -27.71
CA LEU A 161 0.65 -0.63 -29.11
C LEU A 161 1.85 -0.18 -29.94
N ILE A 162 2.38 -1.07 -30.77
CA ILE A 162 3.44 -0.73 -31.72
C ILE A 162 2.81 -0.19 -32.99
N ASN A 163 3.16 1.04 -33.38
CA ASN A 163 2.66 1.67 -34.59
C ASN A 163 3.28 1.01 -35.85
N PRO A 164 2.47 0.39 -36.73
CA PRO A 164 2.98 -0.22 -37.95
C PRO A 164 3.65 0.76 -38.91
N SER A 165 3.26 2.04 -38.92
CA SER A 165 3.85 3.04 -39.81
C SER A 165 5.24 3.50 -39.36
N GLU A 166 5.59 3.27 -38.10
CA GLU A 166 6.89 3.63 -37.52
C GLU A 166 7.85 2.44 -37.46
N SER A 167 7.35 1.21 -37.65
CA SER A 167 8.13 -0.02 -37.57
C SER A 167 8.41 -0.62 -38.95
N SER A 168 9.61 -1.17 -39.15
CA SER A 168 9.92 -1.95 -40.37
C SER A 168 9.08 -3.24 -40.43
N THR A 169 8.66 -3.66 -41.62
CA THR A 169 7.91 -4.91 -41.85
C THR A 169 8.60 -6.13 -41.24
N ILE A 170 9.92 -6.21 -41.34
CA ILE A 170 10.71 -7.33 -40.77
C ILE A 170 10.68 -7.28 -39.24
N GLN A 171 10.77 -6.08 -38.67
CA GLN A 171 10.69 -5.89 -37.22
C GLN A 171 9.29 -6.25 -36.69
N MET A 172 8.23 -5.81 -37.37
CA MET A 172 6.85 -6.15 -37.03
C MET A 172 6.63 -7.67 -37.09
N PHE A 173 7.13 -8.34 -38.14
CA PHE A 173 7.09 -9.80 -38.23
C PHE A 173 7.78 -10.49 -37.05
N ASN A 174 8.98 -10.04 -36.69
CA ASN A 174 9.73 -10.62 -35.56
C ASN A 174 9.02 -10.39 -34.22
N LEU A 175 8.41 -9.22 -34.02
CA LEU A 175 7.64 -8.89 -32.83
C LEU A 175 6.35 -9.72 -32.74
N HIS A 176 5.65 -9.89 -33.87
CA HIS A 176 4.48 -10.75 -33.97
C HIS A 176 4.83 -12.21 -33.68
N LYS A 177 5.94 -12.72 -34.24
CA LYS A 177 6.44 -14.06 -33.97
C LYS A 177 6.72 -14.25 -32.48
N GLN A 178 7.42 -13.31 -31.85
CA GLN A 178 7.69 -13.35 -30.41
C GLN A 178 6.40 -13.29 -29.57
N ALA A 179 5.44 -12.43 -29.94
CA ALA A 179 4.16 -12.35 -29.24
C ALA A 179 3.40 -13.68 -29.34
N THR A 180 3.36 -14.28 -30.52
CA THR A 180 2.71 -15.57 -30.76
C THR A 180 3.36 -16.70 -29.94
N GLU A 181 4.70 -16.74 -29.88
CA GLU A 181 5.46 -17.71 -29.08
C GLU A 181 5.17 -17.55 -27.58
N ARG A 182 5.18 -16.32 -27.07
CA ARG A 182 4.81 -16.02 -25.66
C ARG A 182 3.41 -16.51 -25.34
N MET A 183 2.47 -16.34 -26.26
CA MET A 183 1.09 -16.80 -26.10
C MET A 183 0.95 -18.32 -26.23
N SER A 184 1.78 -19.00 -27.02
CA SER A 184 1.75 -20.46 -27.20
C SER A 184 2.30 -21.20 -25.97
N CYS A 185 3.39 -20.72 -25.38
CA CYS A 185 4.01 -21.34 -24.20
C CYS A 185 3.09 -21.34 -22.97
N LYS A 186 2.14 -20.41 -22.87
CA LYS A 186 1.16 -20.33 -21.78
C LYS A 186 -0.05 -21.28 -21.91
N VAL A 187 -0.18 -22.04 -23.02
CA VAL A 187 -1.33 -22.95 -23.26
C VAL A 187 -1.06 -24.40 -22.80
N LYS A 188 0.14 -24.71 -22.30
CA LYS A 188 0.30 -25.96 -21.56
C LYS A 188 -0.62 -25.89 -20.33
N PRO A 189 -1.39 -26.94 -20.01
CA PRO A 189 -2.20 -26.93 -18.81
C PRO A 189 -1.26 -26.65 -17.66
N ASP A 190 -1.57 -25.61 -16.89
CA ASP A 190 -1.02 -25.44 -15.56
C ASP A 190 -1.24 -26.77 -14.83
N VAL A 191 -0.21 -27.62 -14.81
CA VAL A 191 0.33 -28.09 -13.52
C VAL A 191 0.15 -26.89 -12.64
N LYS A 192 -0.69 -26.98 -11.60
CA LYS A 192 -0.84 -25.94 -10.60
C LYS A 192 0.57 -25.45 -10.27
N GLU A 193 1.01 -24.39 -10.95
CA GLU A 193 2.05 -23.54 -10.47
C GLU A 193 1.34 -23.01 -9.26
N VAL A 194 1.65 -23.65 -8.13
CA VAL A 194 1.60 -23.00 -6.84
C VAL A 194 2.30 -21.71 -7.14
N GLN A 195 1.50 -20.67 -7.41
CA GLN A 195 2.00 -19.33 -7.61
C GLN A 195 3.06 -19.18 -6.53
N PRO A 196 4.32 -18.87 -6.85
CA PRO A 196 5.18 -18.44 -5.79
C PRO A 196 4.41 -17.26 -5.19
N LYS A 197 4.02 -17.39 -3.91
CA LYS A 197 3.24 -16.38 -3.16
C LYS A 197 4.05 -15.08 -2.99
N THR A 198 4.85 -14.70 -3.97
CA THR A 198 5.84 -13.64 -3.96
C THR A 198 5.37 -12.37 -4.67
N ALA A 199 4.10 -12.25 -5.03
CA ALA A 199 3.52 -10.96 -5.46
C ALA A 199 2.13 -10.66 -4.89
N ILE A 200 1.67 -11.41 -3.88
CA ILE A 200 0.51 -11.00 -3.07
C ILE A 200 0.96 -9.80 -2.24
N GLN A 201 0.44 -8.61 -2.56
CA GLN A 201 0.36 -7.44 -1.68
C GLN A 201 1.73 -6.91 -1.19
N GLN A 202 2.27 -5.89 -1.87
CA GLN A 202 3.10 -4.90 -1.17
C GLN A 202 2.16 -3.99 -0.34
N TYR A 203 1.41 -4.58 0.59
CA TYR A 203 1.01 -3.83 1.77
C TYR A 203 2.26 -3.80 2.64
N SER A 204 2.75 -2.62 2.98
CA SER A 204 3.75 -2.51 4.03
C SER A 204 3.08 -3.05 5.30
N ASN A 205 3.61 -4.14 5.85
CA ASN A 205 3.15 -4.59 7.16
C ASN A 205 3.69 -3.59 8.17
N ILE A 206 2.79 -2.95 8.89
CA ILE A 206 3.11 -1.94 9.89
C ILE A 206 2.71 -2.51 11.24
N PHE A 207 3.69 -2.65 12.13
CA PHE A 207 3.44 -3.10 13.49
C PHE A 207 3.43 -1.89 14.41
N LEU A 208 2.26 -1.55 14.93
CA LEU A 208 2.06 -0.42 15.82
C LEU A 208 2.18 -0.90 17.27
N VAL A 209 3.04 -0.24 18.05
CA VAL A 209 3.22 -0.49 19.48
C VAL A 209 3.03 0.81 20.24
N ALA A 210 2.18 0.80 21.27
CA ALA A 210 1.92 1.92 22.15
C ALA A 210 2.28 1.53 23.59
N VAL A 211 3.20 2.27 24.21
CA VAL A 211 3.51 2.12 25.63
C VAL A 211 2.40 2.77 26.46
N ARG A 212 1.76 2.00 27.34
CA ARG A 212 0.68 2.47 28.21
C ARG A 212 1.21 2.83 29.60
N ASN A 213 1.98 1.93 30.19
CA ASN A 213 2.47 2.09 31.54
C ASN A 213 3.76 1.29 31.75
N PHE A 214 4.56 1.67 32.75
CA PHE A 214 5.73 0.93 33.18
C PHE A 214 5.76 0.90 34.71
N THR A 215 5.59 -0.29 35.29
CA THR A 215 5.41 -0.45 36.75
C THR A 215 6.71 -0.59 37.53
N CYS A 216 7.85 -0.33 36.89
CA CYS A 216 9.13 -0.34 37.59
C CYS A 216 9.33 0.96 38.37
N LYS A 217 9.58 0.84 39.68
CA LYS A 217 9.91 1.99 40.55
C LYS A 217 11.28 2.55 40.15
N MET A 218 11.29 3.56 39.28
CA MET A 218 12.52 4.27 38.88
C MET A 218 12.71 5.51 39.76
N SER A 219 13.89 5.64 40.37
CA SER A 219 14.26 6.82 41.15
C SER A 219 14.93 7.91 40.31
N GLU A 220 15.20 7.62 39.03
CA GLU A 220 15.89 8.47 38.05
C GLU A 220 15.18 8.35 36.70
N ASP A 221 15.47 9.26 35.78
CA ASP A 221 14.94 9.22 34.43
C ASP A 221 15.53 8.01 33.67
N ALA A 222 14.77 7.49 32.70
CA ALA A 222 15.14 6.31 31.93
C ALA A 222 14.84 6.49 30.44
N GLU A 223 15.64 5.84 29.61
CA GLU A 223 15.42 5.66 28.18
C GLU A 223 15.01 4.22 27.92
N LEU A 224 13.84 4.04 27.33
CA LEU A 224 13.29 2.76 26.88
C LEU A 224 13.60 2.60 25.39
N LEU A 225 14.52 1.71 25.03
CA LEU A 225 14.82 1.40 23.63
C LEU A 225 14.04 0.17 23.19
N MET A 226 13.03 0.38 22.34
CA MET A 226 12.18 -0.67 21.79
C MET A 226 12.67 -1.15 20.42
N THR A 227 12.70 -2.46 20.23
CA THR A 227 13.23 -3.10 19.02
C THR A 227 12.54 -4.44 18.79
N LEU A 228 12.33 -4.80 17.52
CA LEU A 228 11.94 -6.15 17.14
C LEU A 228 13.18 -7.02 16.97
N TYR A 229 13.17 -8.21 17.55
CA TYR A 229 14.34 -9.09 17.62
C TYR A 229 14.02 -10.50 17.16
N ASP A 230 14.93 -11.05 16.37
CA ASP A 230 14.89 -12.44 15.93
C ASP A 230 15.54 -13.34 16.97
N GLY A 231 14.75 -14.22 17.59
CA GLY A 231 15.23 -15.17 18.60
C GLY A 231 16.14 -16.26 18.04
N LYS A 232 16.13 -16.52 16.72
CA LYS A 232 16.95 -17.55 16.06
C LYS A 232 18.31 -16.99 15.63
N GLU A 233 18.32 -15.86 14.95
CA GLU A 233 19.55 -15.19 14.51
C GLU A 233 20.20 -14.35 15.62
N CYS A 234 19.52 -14.18 16.75
CA CYS A 234 19.96 -13.33 17.87
C CYS A 234 20.30 -11.89 17.41
N LYS A 235 19.49 -11.34 16.51
CA LYS A 235 19.74 -10.04 15.87
C LYS A 235 18.48 -9.16 15.86
N ALA A 236 18.67 -7.85 15.99
CA ALA A 236 17.61 -6.87 15.82
C ALA A 236 17.16 -6.77 14.35
N ILE A 237 15.84 -6.81 14.14
CA ILE A 237 15.17 -6.68 12.84
C ILE A 237 14.97 -5.20 12.49
N THR A 238 14.58 -4.40 13.47
CA THR A 238 14.28 -2.96 13.31
C THR A 238 15.30 -2.10 14.02
N GLU A 239 15.35 -0.82 13.65
CA GLU A 239 16.06 0.19 14.43
C GLU A 239 15.47 0.37 15.84
N ASN A 240 16.27 0.93 16.75
CA ASN A 240 15.87 1.17 18.13
C ASN A 240 15.02 2.43 18.22
N TYR A 241 13.79 2.30 18.70
CA TYR A 241 12.96 3.44 19.03
C TYR A 241 13.16 3.85 20.49
N VAL A 242 13.53 5.12 20.73
CA VAL A 242 13.84 5.63 22.07
C VAL A 242 12.65 6.39 22.63
N VAL A 243 12.13 5.92 23.76
CA VAL A 243 11.14 6.63 24.59
C VAL A 243 11.82 7.13 25.85
N ARG A 244 11.68 8.42 26.14
CA ARG A 244 12.12 9.00 27.41
C ARG A 244 11.03 8.79 28.46
N TRP A 245 11.41 8.21 29.59
CA TRP A 245 10.54 7.91 30.72
C TRP A 245 11.06 8.63 31.95
N THR A 246 10.26 9.51 32.54
CA THR A 246 10.70 10.35 33.67
C THR A 246 10.43 9.67 35.02
N LYS A 247 11.18 10.09 36.05
CA LYS A 247 11.03 9.63 37.45
C LYS A 247 9.65 9.92 38.07
N GLU A 248 8.93 10.91 37.56
CA GLU A 248 7.59 11.31 38.00
C GLU A 248 6.47 10.47 37.32
N GLY A 249 6.83 9.57 36.40
CA GLY A 249 5.89 8.74 35.66
C GLY A 249 5.23 9.48 34.49
N LEU A 250 4.07 8.99 34.04
CA LEU A 250 3.38 9.45 32.82
C LEU A 250 2.66 10.81 32.95
N MET A 251 3.07 11.70 33.85
CA MET A 251 2.29 12.90 34.16
C MET A 251 3.12 14.18 34.21
N SER A 252 3.48 14.74 33.04
CA SER A 252 3.85 16.16 32.98
C SER A 252 3.52 16.86 31.65
N ASP A 253 3.53 16.18 30.50
CA ASP A 253 3.36 16.85 29.19
C ASP A 253 2.46 16.08 28.21
N LEU A 254 1.52 16.79 27.59
CA LEU A 254 0.73 16.31 26.44
C LEU A 254 1.65 15.86 25.29
N ASP A 255 2.82 16.48 25.13
CA ASP A 255 3.81 16.12 24.11
C ASP A 255 4.53 14.79 24.38
N GLN A 256 4.64 14.38 25.64
CA GLN A 256 5.28 13.12 26.01
C GLN A 256 4.36 11.91 25.73
N MET A 257 3.03 12.09 25.79
CA MET A 257 2.07 11.06 25.36
C MET A 257 2.26 10.65 23.88
N TYR A 258 2.64 11.59 23.02
CA TYR A 258 2.84 11.32 21.59
C TYR A 258 4.12 10.52 21.30
N ASN A 259 5.09 10.50 22.22
CA ASN A 259 6.32 9.71 22.13
C ASN A 259 6.16 8.25 22.58
N LEU A 260 4.95 7.83 22.95
CA LEU A 260 4.70 6.47 23.43
C LEU A 260 4.28 5.52 22.32
N ARG A 261 3.99 6.04 21.11
CA ARG A 261 3.52 5.24 19.96
C ARG A 261 4.58 5.17 18.87
N VAL A 262 4.94 3.95 18.50
CA VAL A 262 5.87 3.65 17.41
C VAL A 262 5.23 2.75 16.37
N MET A 263 5.44 3.09 15.11
CA MET A 263 5.15 2.25 13.96
C MET A 263 6.44 1.63 13.45
N PHE A 264 6.58 0.32 13.62
CA PHE A 264 7.61 -0.46 12.95
C PHE A 264 7.15 -0.72 11.51
N THR A 265 7.84 -0.14 10.55
CA THR A 265 7.50 -0.19 9.12
C THR A 265 8.52 -1.04 8.35
N ASP A 266 8.21 -1.30 7.08
CA ASP A 266 9.10 -2.01 6.15
C ASP A 266 9.39 -3.46 6.56
N LEU A 267 8.45 -4.10 7.26
CA LEU A 267 8.53 -5.51 7.62
C LEU A 267 8.20 -6.36 6.39
N GLY A 268 9.22 -7.01 5.83
CA GLY A 268 9.09 -7.86 4.65
C GLY A 268 8.48 -9.23 4.99
N LYS A 269 8.02 -9.98 3.98
CA LYS A 269 7.48 -11.34 4.19
C LYS A 269 8.45 -12.28 4.92
N ARG A 270 9.74 -12.18 4.59
CA ARG A 270 10.82 -12.89 5.30
C ARG A 270 10.90 -12.54 6.77
N ASP A 271 10.51 -11.32 7.14
CA ASP A 271 10.56 -10.86 8.52
C ASP A 271 9.33 -11.33 9.30
N LEU A 272 8.16 -11.47 8.65
CA LEU A 272 6.94 -12.00 9.25
C LEU A 272 6.95 -13.52 9.42
N GLU A 273 7.54 -14.26 8.47
CA GLU A 273 7.57 -15.73 8.46
C GLU A 273 8.62 -16.34 9.42
N ARG A 274 9.30 -15.52 10.23
CA ARG A 274 10.29 -16.03 11.20
C ARG A 274 9.63 -16.83 12.31
N GLU A 275 10.32 -17.88 12.76
CA GLU A 275 9.82 -18.84 13.75
C GLU A 275 9.69 -18.25 15.17
N LYS A 276 10.52 -17.26 15.54
CA LYS A 276 10.51 -16.62 16.87
C LYS A 276 10.85 -15.13 16.79
N ILE A 277 9.84 -14.27 16.97
CA ILE A 277 9.98 -12.81 16.97
C ILE A 277 9.65 -12.29 18.36
N PHE A 278 10.56 -11.53 18.96
CA PHE A 278 10.39 -10.90 20.27
C PHE A 278 10.30 -9.38 20.13
N LEU A 279 9.38 -8.76 20.87
CA LEU A 279 9.44 -7.34 21.17
C LEU A 279 10.34 -7.16 22.40
N ILE A 280 11.44 -6.43 22.23
CA ILE A 280 12.40 -6.17 23.30
C ILE A 280 12.35 -4.69 23.65
N CYS A 281 12.37 -4.40 24.95
CA CYS A 281 12.62 -3.09 25.49
C CYS A 281 13.86 -3.12 26.39
N HIS A 282 14.90 -2.41 25.98
CA HIS A 282 16.08 -2.18 26.78
C HIS A 282 15.88 -0.93 27.63
N VAL A 283 16.04 -1.06 28.94
CA VAL A 283 15.84 0.04 29.87
C VAL A 283 17.20 0.55 30.31
N ILE A 284 17.50 1.80 29.97
CA ILE A 284 18.74 2.48 30.33
C ILE A 284 18.40 3.61 31.27
N ARG A 285 18.92 3.57 32.49
CA ARG A 285 18.79 4.63 33.47
C ARG A 285 19.75 5.77 33.11
N VAL A 286 19.27 7.00 33.20
CA VAL A 286 20.02 8.23 32.92
C VAL A 286 19.99 9.09 34.17
N GLY A 287 21.15 9.28 34.79
CA GLY A 287 21.24 10.02 36.05
C GLY A 287 22.65 10.17 36.56
N ALA A 288 22.76 10.60 37.81
CA ALA A 288 24.03 10.90 38.45
C ALA A 288 24.81 9.61 38.76
N MET A 289 26.13 9.72 38.79
CA MET A 289 26.98 8.60 39.15
C MET A 289 26.85 8.29 40.65
N ASP A 290 26.09 7.26 41.04
CA ASP A 290 26.20 6.70 42.40
C ASP A 290 27.63 6.23 42.64
N ILE A 291 28.37 6.96 43.46
CA ILE A 291 29.65 6.54 44.01
C ILE A 291 29.28 5.58 45.14
N LYS A 292 29.46 4.28 44.94
CA LYS A 292 29.43 3.33 46.07
C LYS A 292 30.56 3.74 47.01
N GLU A 293 30.22 4.26 48.19
CA GLU A 293 31.19 4.55 49.22
C GLU A 293 31.95 3.26 49.55
N CYS A 294 33.25 3.24 49.22
CA CYS A 294 34.15 2.24 49.71
C CYS A 294 34.45 2.61 51.16
N ASP A 295 33.83 1.90 52.11
CA ASP A 295 34.33 1.87 53.48
C ASP A 295 35.81 1.50 53.42
N HIS A 296 36.71 2.40 53.87
CA HIS A 296 37.87 2.16 54.74
C HIS A 296 38.79 3.40 54.79
N ARG A 297 38.66 4.15 55.90
CA ARG A 297 39.73 4.74 56.75
C ARG A 297 40.75 5.74 56.14
N ARG A 298 40.72 6.97 56.70
CA ARG A 298 41.75 8.05 56.70
C ARG A 298 41.94 8.72 55.32
N THR A 299 41.90 10.04 55.12
CA THR A 299 42.37 11.18 55.93
C THR A 299 41.64 12.47 55.52
N SER A 300 41.48 13.35 56.50
CA SER A 300 41.25 14.81 56.43
C SER A 300 41.92 15.53 55.25
N VAL A 301 41.16 16.32 54.46
CA VAL A 301 41.18 17.80 54.42
C VAL A 301 40.25 18.33 53.31
N SER A 302 39.65 19.50 53.60
CA SER A 302 38.97 20.43 52.68
C SER A 302 37.61 20.02 52.11
N GLY A 303 36.56 20.58 52.72
CA GLY A 303 35.28 20.78 52.05
C GLY A 303 35.41 21.86 50.97
N LEU A 304 34.99 21.51 49.76
CA LEU A 304 34.39 22.39 48.76
C LEU A 304 33.61 21.45 47.83
N ALA A 305 32.29 21.54 47.92
CA ALA A 305 31.34 20.74 47.18
C ALA A 305 31.58 20.84 45.67
N LYS A 306 32.27 19.85 45.10
CA LYS A 306 32.23 19.60 43.66
C LYS A 306 30.92 18.86 43.40
N LYS A 307 29.86 19.62 43.12
CA LYS A 307 28.66 19.11 42.46
C LYS A 307 29.13 18.53 41.12
N SER A 308 29.38 17.21 41.10
CA SER A 308 29.91 16.51 39.93
C SER A 308 28.84 16.56 38.86
N SER A 309 29.10 17.36 37.83
CA SER A 309 28.26 17.59 36.65
C SER A 309 28.23 16.37 35.73
N ASN A 310 27.79 15.23 36.25
CA ASN A 310 27.60 13.98 35.51
C ASN A 310 26.12 13.56 35.55
N ASP A 311 25.21 14.50 35.31
CA ASP A 311 23.75 14.26 35.37
C ASP A 311 23.19 13.42 34.21
N ASN A 312 24.05 13.00 33.27
CA ASN A 312 23.65 12.28 32.04
C ASN A 312 24.36 10.93 31.87
N MET A 313 24.80 10.27 32.96
CA MET A 313 25.44 8.96 32.84
C MET A 313 24.39 7.89 32.50
N ARG A 314 24.61 7.18 31.39
CA ARG A 314 23.71 6.12 30.89
C ARG A 314 24.16 4.78 31.45
N ARG A 315 23.26 4.10 32.16
CA ARG A 315 23.52 2.82 32.84
C ARG A 315 22.46 1.78 32.48
N PRO A 316 22.81 0.58 32.02
CA PRO A 316 21.83 -0.46 31.71
C PRO A 316 21.11 -0.88 33.00
N CYS A 317 19.78 -0.80 33.00
CA CYS A 317 18.95 -1.14 34.15
C CYS A 317 18.30 -2.52 34.01
N GLY A 318 17.89 -2.90 32.80
CA GLY A 318 17.26 -4.20 32.56
C GLY A 318 16.73 -4.39 31.16
N VAL A 319 16.18 -5.58 30.91
CA VAL A 319 15.57 -5.97 29.64
C VAL A 319 14.16 -6.47 29.90
N ALA A 320 13.20 -5.96 29.13
CA ALA A 320 11.88 -6.56 29.00
C ALA A 320 11.77 -7.23 27.63
N ALA A 321 11.24 -8.45 27.57
CA ALA A 321 11.05 -9.18 26.32
C ALA A 321 9.71 -9.90 26.30
N PHE A 322 9.05 -9.91 25.16
CA PHE A 322 7.75 -10.57 24.96
C PHE A 322 7.67 -11.22 23.59
N ASP A 323 7.21 -12.46 23.53
CA ASP A 323 7.05 -13.20 22.29
C ASP A 323 5.83 -12.69 21.51
N ILE A 324 6.07 -12.10 20.35
CA ILE A 324 5.04 -11.54 19.47
C ILE A 324 4.77 -12.38 18.22
N THR A 325 5.37 -13.57 18.12
CA THR A 325 5.34 -14.41 16.91
C THR A 325 3.91 -14.71 16.43
N ASN A 326 2.98 -14.95 17.36
CA ASN A 326 1.58 -15.25 17.02
C ASN A 326 0.80 -14.03 16.50
N TYR A 327 1.13 -12.83 16.99
CA TYR A 327 0.55 -11.56 16.56
C TYR A 327 1.14 -11.11 15.21
N MET A 328 2.44 -11.32 15.02
CA MET A 328 3.14 -11.04 13.76
C MET A 328 2.66 -11.93 12.60
N ASN A 329 2.35 -13.20 12.89
CA ASN A 329 1.80 -14.13 11.90
C ASN A 329 0.30 -13.90 11.61
N GLY A 330 -0.36 -12.97 12.31
CA GLY A 330 -1.79 -12.69 12.16
C GLY A 330 -2.70 -13.85 12.58
N LYS A 331 -2.22 -14.76 13.44
CA LYS A 331 -3.04 -15.84 14.03
C LYS A 331 -3.91 -15.32 15.18
N LEU A 332 -3.49 -14.24 15.83
CA LEU A 332 -4.22 -13.54 16.87
C LEU A 332 -4.39 -12.08 16.41
N ASP A 333 -5.63 -11.61 16.38
CA ASP A 333 -5.95 -10.20 16.11
C ASP A 333 -6.05 -9.46 17.45
N THR A 334 -5.44 -8.29 17.53
CA THR A 334 -5.37 -7.50 18.77
C THR A 334 -5.73 -6.06 18.50
N ASP A 335 -6.63 -5.53 19.33
CA ASP A 335 -6.99 -4.12 19.32
C ASP A 335 -6.07 -3.31 20.23
N LEU A 336 -5.94 -2.03 19.91
CA LEU A 336 -5.09 -1.09 20.66
C LEU A 336 -5.57 -0.86 22.11
N ASP A 337 -6.78 -1.31 22.44
CA ASP A 337 -7.34 -1.21 23.79
C ASP A 337 -6.95 -2.38 24.69
N GLN A 338 -6.36 -3.44 24.14
CA GLN A 338 -5.83 -4.55 24.91
C GLN A 338 -4.40 -4.24 25.41
N GLU A 339 -4.17 -4.45 26.70
CA GLU A 339 -2.86 -4.25 27.34
C GLU A 339 -2.12 -5.57 27.52
N PHE A 340 -0.87 -5.63 27.08
CA PHE A 340 0.03 -6.77 27.22
C PHE A 340 1.12 -6.45 28.24
N ALA A 341 1.26 -7.30 29.26
CA ALA A 341 2.33 -7.20 30.25
C ALA A 341 3.61 -7.86 29.71
N VAL A 342 4.60 -7.04 29.36
CA VAL A 342 5.96 -7.45 28.99
C VAL A 342 6.79 -7.57 30.28
N PRO A 343 7.21 -8.78 30.70
CA PRO A 343 7.94 -8.97 31.94
C PRO A 343 9.30 -8.29 31.87
N PHE A 344 9.64 -7.51 32.91
CA PHE A 344 10.90 -6.80 33.01
C PHE A 344 11.88 -7.55 33.92
N VAL A 345 13.13 -7.70 33.48
CA VAL A 345 14.21 -8.33 34.24
C VAL A 345 15.35 -7.33 34.46
N SER A 346 15.58 -6.99 35.74
CA SER A 346 16.67 -6.12 36.16
C SER A 346 18.05 -6.75 35.91
N CYS A 347 19.01 -5.94 35.48
CA CYS A 347 20.35 -6.34 35.09
C CYS A 347 21.36 -5.86 36.15
N GLU A 348 21.54 -6.61 37.23
CA GLU A 348 22.42 -6.19 38.34
C GLU A 348 23.89 -6.57 38.17
N LYS A 349 24.21 -7.66 37.43
CA LYS A 349 25.58 -8.20 37.31
C LYS A 349 26.01 -8.63 35.91
N ASP A 350 25.08 -8.81 34.98
CA ASP A 350 25.35 -9.30 33.61
C ASP A 350 25.30 -8.14 32.59
N ASN A 351 25.77 -8.38 31.36
CA ASN A 351 25.54 -7.44 30.24
C ASN A 351 24.09 -7.56 29.73
N LEU A 352 23.54 -6.48 29.18
CA LEU A 352 22.18 -6.39 28.68
C LEU A 352 21.83 -7.52 27.68
N GLU A 353 22.75 -7.82 26.78
CA GLU A 353 22.61 -8.90 25.79
C GLU A 353 22.63 -10.31 26.41
N GLN A 354 23.40 -10.50 27.48
CA GLN A 354 23.46 -11.78 28.21
C GLN A 354 22.16 -12.01 28.98
N THR A 355 21.64 -10.97 29.63
CA THR A 355 20.33 -11.00 30.29
C THR A 355 19.23 -11.28 29.28
N LEU A 356 19.24 -10.61 28.12
CA LEU A 356 18.30 -10.88 27.05
C LEU A 356 18.32 -12.35 26.60
N ARG A 357 19.50 -12.91 26.34
CA ARG A 357 19.64 -14.34 25.95
C ARG A 357 19.13 -15.28 27.02
N LYS A 358 19.35 -14.97 28.31
CA LYS A 358 18.77 -15.73 29.43
C LYS A 358 17.24 -15.65 29.43
N VAL A 359 16.65 -14.50 29.13
CA VAL A 359 15.19 -14.30 29.05
C VAL A 359 14.57 -15.04 27.86
N ILE A 360 15.23 -15.03 26.69
CA ILE A 360 14.75 -15.76 25.51
C ILE A 360 14.85 -17.29 25.72
N THR A 361 15.87 -17.76 26.45
CA THR A 361 16.12 -19.19 26.68
C THR A 361 15.31 -19.76 27.85
N LYS A 362 15.12 -18.97 28.92
CA LYS A 362 14.27 -19.33 30.06
C LYS A 362 12.89 -18.71 29.83
N GLU A 363 11.98 -19.49 29.25
CA GLU A 363 10.65 -19.04 28.82
C GLU A 363 9.78 -18.36 29.90
N ARG A 364 10.17 -18.34 31.20
CA ARG A 364 9.50 -17.55 32.25
C ARG A 364 10.47 -17.11 33.35
N PHE A 365 10.42 -15.82 33.70
CA PHE A 365 10.88 -15.30 34.99
C PHE A 365 9.65 -14.86 35.79
N GLU A 366 9.42 -15.45 36.97
CA GLU A 366 8.29 -15.16 37.85
C GLU A 366 8.49 -13.90 38.72
N ASN A 367 8.99 -12.80 38.15
CA ASN A 367 9.05 -11.53 38.86
C ASN A 367 7.74 -10.76 38.65
N LYS A 368 6.70 -11.14 39.40
CA LYS A 368 5.32 -10.62 39.28
C LYS A 368 5.12 -9.11 39.51
N ASN A 369 6.16 -8.35 39.88
CA ASN A 369 5.99 -6.97 40.35
C ASN A 369 6.50 -5.87 39.41
N GLN A 370 7.21 -6.20 38.31
CA GLN A 370 7.74 -5.19 37.38
C GLN A 370 7.47 -5.62 35.93
N ALA A 371 6.66 -4.83 35.22
CA ALA A 371 6.30 -5.09 33.82
C ALA A 371 6.13 -3.78 33.04
N LEU A 372 6.40 -3.86 31.74
CA LEU A 372 6.07 -2.82 30.76
C LEU A 372 4.73 -3.19 30.11
N PHE A 373 3.73 -2.32 30.23
CA PHE A 373 2.42 -2.49 29.63
C PHE A 373 2.41 -1.83 28.25
N VAL A 374 2.18 -2.64 27.23
CA VAL A 374 2.12 -2.18 25.84
C VAL A 374 0.83 -2.63 25.17
N SER A 375 0.30 -1.80 24.29
CA SER A 375 -0.75 -2.17 23.34
C SER A 375 -0.11 -2.37 21.98
N MET A 376 -0.50 -3.41 21.24
CA MET A 376 0.09 -3.71 19.93
C MET A 376 -0.96 -4.11 18.90
N LYS A 377 -0.77 -3.67 17.66
CA LYS A 377 -1.66 -3.99 16.54
C LYS A 377 -0.88 -4.14 15.24
N LEU A 378 -1.13 -5.23 14.51
CA LEU A 378 -0.59 -5.44 13.17
C LEU A 378 -1.54 -4.84 12.14
N LEU A 379 -1.04 -3.87 11.36
CA LEU A 379 -1.79 -3.20 10.32
C LEU A 379 -1.22 -3.59 8.95
N ARG A 380 -2.13 -3.92 8.01
CA ARG A 380 -1.80 -4.21 6.62
C ARG A 380 -2.37 -3.08 5.77
N GLY A 381 -1.52 -2.30 5.10
CA GLY A 381 -1.98 -1.21 4.24
C GLY A 381 -0.85 -0.32 3.73
N ASP A 382 -1.23 0.73 3.00
CA ASP A 382 -0.29 1.81 2.64
C ASP A 382 -0.03 2.69 3.87
N LEU A 383 1.24 3.07 4.05
CA LEU A 383 1.70 3.90 5.17
C LEU A 383 0.92 5.21 5.23
N LYS A 384 0.59 5.82 4.09
CA LYS A 384 -0.17 7.09 4.04
C LYS A 384 -1.60 6.94 4.58
N GLN A 385 -2.26 5.83 4.26
CA GLN A 385 -3.61 5.55 4.76
C GLN A 385 -3.60 5.25 6.25
N VAL A 386 -2.61 4.48 6.73
CA VAL A 386 -2.44 4.17 8.14
C VAL A 386 -2.09 5.42 8.95
N ILE A 387 -1.23 6.30 8.41
CA ILE A 387 -0.94 7.61 9.01
C ILE A 387 -2.20 8.47 9.11
N ASN A 388 -3.04 8.50 8.06
CA ASN A 388 -4.27 9.29 8.10
C ASN A 388 -5.31 8.73 9.09
N LEU A 389 -5.38 7.40 9.26
CA LEU A 389 -6.35 6.74 10.15
C LEU A 389 -5.88 6.69 11.62
N TYR A 390 -4.58 6.51 11.84
CA TYR A 390 -4.02 6.22 13.18
C TYR A 390 -2.86 7.15 13.59
N GLY A 391 -2.35 7.99 12.67
CA GLY A 391 -0.96 8.43 12.71
C GLY A 391 -0.68 9.87 12.35
N THR A 392 -1.60 10.82 12.54
CA THR A 392 -1.22 12.25 12.53
C THR A 392 -0.14 12.57 13.58
N ARG A 393 0.16 11.64 14.53
CA ARG A 393 1.07 11.86 15.67
C ARG A 393 1.96 10.66 16.08
N CYS A 394 2.21 9.67 15.21
CA CYS A 394 3.02 8.47 15.54
C CYS A 394 4.44 8.53 14.91
N LYS A 395 5.48 8.09 15.63
CA LYS A 395 6.87 8.03 15.12
C LYS A 395 7.18 6.70 14.42
N ARG A 396 8.14 6.72 13.47
CA ARG A 396 8.49 5.59 12.59
C ARG A 396 9.82 4.94 13.00
N ALA A 397 9.86 3.61 12.95
CA ALA A 397 11.09 2.81 13.05
C ALA A 397 11.15 1.82 11.86
N GLN A 398 12.22 1.86 11.06
CA GLN A 398 12.40 1.07 9.85
C GLN A 398 13.15 -0.25 10.09
N SER A 399 12.88 -1.24 9.24
CA SER A 399 13.65 -2.50 9.18
C SER A 399 15.08 -2.24 8.69
N GLY A 400 16.08 -2.75 9.42
CA GLY A 400 17.50 -2.51 9.14
C GLY A 400 18.02 -3.10 7.81
N ASN A 401 17.18 -3.85 7.10
CA ASN A 401 17.52 -4.45 5.80
C ASN A 401 17.30 -3.49 4.60
N ASN A 402 16.68 -2.32 4.81
CA ASN A 402 16.35 -1.34 3.76
C ASN A 402 17.10 0.00 3.92
N VAL A 403 18.42 -0.02 4.16
CA VAL A 403 19.23 1.21 4.11
C VAL A 403 19.51 1.57 2.65
N ARG A 404 18.52 2.11 1.95
CA ARG A 404 18.71 2.92 0.74
C ARG A 404 17.77 4.13 0.75
N ASN A 405 18.38 5.30 0.70
CA ASN A 405 17.84 6.64 0.52
C ASN A 405 17.20 7.30 1.76
N ASN A 406 18.05 7.99 2.53
CA ASN A 406 17.63 9.13 3.34
C ASN A 406 17.06 10.21 2.42
N THR A 407 15.74 10.35 2.40
CA THR A 407 15.09 11.60 2.03
C THR A 407 14.47 12.19 3.30
N ASN A 408 15.12 13.25 3.81
CA ASN A 408 14.50 14.18 4.74
C ASN A 408 13.34 14.86 4.00
N TYR A 409 12.10 14.60 4.43
CA TYR A 409 10.98 15.48 4.11
C TYR A 409 10.74 16.38 5.33
N PRO A 410 10.71 17.70 5.18
CA PRO A 410 10.43 18.61 6.27
C PRO A 410 8.98 18.42 6.73
N CYS A 411 8.76 18.42 8.05
CA CYS A 411 7.44 18.65 8.62
C CYS A 411 6.98 20.03 8.17
N SER A 412 5.86 20.08 7.45
CA SER A 412 5.03 21.28 7.38
C SER A 412 4.43 21.50 8.77
N GLU A 413 4.83 22.60 9.40
CA GLU A 413 4.13 23.22 10.51
C GLU A 413 2.77 23.73 9.99
N ASP A 414 1.68 23.31 10.64
CA ASP A 414 0.41 24.04 10.63
C ASP A 414 0.46 25.11 11.73
#